data_AF-A0A7G8E7Z9-F1
#
_entry.id   AF-A0A7G8E7Z9-F1
#
_cell.length_a   1.000
_cell.length_b   1.000
_cell.length_c   1.000
_cell.angle_alpha   90.00
_cell.angle_beta   90.00
_cell.angle_gamma   90.00
#
_symmetry.space_group_name_H-M   'P 1'
#
loop_
_entity.id
_entity.type
_entity.pdbx_description
1 polymer ?
#
loop_
_entity_poly.entity_id
_entity_poly.type
_entity_poly.pdbx_seq_one_letter_code
_entity_poly.pdbx_strand_id
1 'polypeptide(L)' 'MSSCFLLRDGRKQACTVVPSDLQVFVYSDQAGEEVRALLDPASQQRLLRAQAPAPVQSLRRSRRNRISPPQQRNPAAA' A
#
# COMPACT_ATOMS: atom_id res chain seq x y z
N MET A 1 -0.18 -17.48 -10.99
CA MET A 1 -1.59 -17.55 -11.43
C MET A 1 -2.30 -16.34 -10.86
N SER A 2 -3.03 -15.57 -11.66
CA SER A 2 -3.81 -14.41 -11.22
C SER A 2 -5.29 -14.76 -11.12
N SER A 3 -5.96 -14.30 -10.08
CA SER A 3 -7.41 -14.47 -9.91
C SER A 3 -8.17 -13.26 -10.46
N CYS A 4 -9.29 -13.49 -11.14
CA CYS A 4 -10.13 -12.42 -11.68
C CYS A 4 -11.16 -11.95 -10.64
N PHE A 5 -11.14 -10.66 -10.31
CA PHE A 5 -12.08 -10.05 -9.37
C PHE A 5 -13.00 -9.06 -10.05
N LEU A 6 -14.29 -9.10 -9.73
CA LEU A 6 -15.24 -8.04 -10.07
C LEU A 6 -15.29 -7.03 -8.91
N LEU A 7 -14.82 -5.81 -9.18
CA LEU A 7 -14.91 -4.69 -8.26
C LEU A 7 -16.34 -4.15 -8.21
N ARG A 8 -16.67 -3.42 -7.14
CA ARG A 8 -18.01 -2.85 -6.95
C ARG A 8 -18.37 -1.75 -7.94
N ASP A 9 -17.38 -1.16 -8.60
CA ASP A 9 -17.59 -0.21 -9.71
C ASP A 9 -17.88 -0.90 -11.06
N GLY A 10 -17.96 -2.24 -11.06
CA GLY A 10 -18.24 -3.04 -12.25
C GLY A 10 -17.00 -3.42 -13.05
N ARG A 11 -15.80 -2.96 -12.69
CA ARG A 11 -14.57 -3.33 -13.39
C ARG A 11 -14.09 -4.72 -12.98
N LYS A 12 -13.68 -5.52 -13.96
CA LYS A 12 -12.93 -6.77 -13.72
C LYS A 12 -11.44 -6.45 -13.62
N GLN A 13 -10.76 -7.00 -12.61
CA GLN A 13 -9.33 -6.81 -12.37
C GLN A 13 -8.64 -8.14 -12.06
N ALA A 14 -7.56 -8.43 -12.79
CA ALA A 14 -6.67 -9.54 -12.47
C ALA A 14 -5.79 -9.19 -11.26
N CYS A 15 -5.78 -10.07 -10.27
CA CYS A 15 -5.14 -9.89 -8.98
C CYS A 15 -4.12 -11.01 -8.76
N THR A 16 -2.86 -10.66 -8.48
CA THR A 16 -1.79 -11.63 -8.20
C THR A 16 -1.65 -11.94 -6.73
N VAL A 17 -1.92 -10.95 -5.86
CA VAL A 17 -1.94 -11.12 -4.40
C VAL A 17 -3.37 -11.02 -3.92
N VAL A 18 -3.86 -12.04 -3.22
CA VAL A 18 -5.24 -12.13 -2.75
C VAL A 18 -5.23 -12.37 -1.24
N PRO A 19 -5.70 -11.41 -0.42
CA PRO A 19 -5.94 -11.63 1.00
C PRO A 19 -6.92 -12.78 1.25
N SER A 20 -6.72 -13.56 2.31
CA SER A 20 -7.53 -14.74 2.63
C SER A 20 -8.90 -14.41 3.25
N ASP A 21 -9.08 -13.20 3.77
CA ASP A 21 -10.24 -12.76 4.56
C ASP A 21 -11.24 -11.90 3.76
N LEU A 22 -11.26 -12.03 2.43
CA LEU A 22 -12.17 -11.28 1.57
C LEU A 22 -13.56 -11.94 1.54
N GLN A 23 -14.60 -11.12 1.67
CA GLN A 23 -15.97 -11.54 1.39
C GLN A 23 -16.19 -11.52 -0.11
N VAL A 24 -16.28 -12.71 -0.70
CA VAL A 24 -16.40 -12.89 -2.15
C VAL A 24 -17.54 -13.83 -2.49
N PHE A 25 -18.21 -13.55 -3.60
CA PHE A 25 -19.09 -14.49 -4.28
C PHE A 25 -18.42 -14.97 -5.57
N VAL A 26 -18.33 -16.29 -5.75
CA VAL A 26 -17.65 -16.90 -6.89
C VAL A 26 -18.69 -17.37 -7.89
N TYR A 27 -18.53 -17.00 -9.16
CA TYR A 27 -19.39 -17.43 -10.25
C TYR A 27 -18.59 -17.58 -11.55
N SER A 28 -19.14 -18.35 -12.48
CA SER A 28 -18.61 -18.41 -13.85
C SER A 28 -19.33 -17.38 -14.70
N ASP A 29 -18.59 -16.58 -15.46
CA ASP A 29 -19.19 -15.65 -16.41
C ASP A 29 -19.63 -16.36 -17.71
N GLN A 30 -20.14 -15.59 -18.67
CA GLN A 30 -20.63 -16.12 -19.95
C GLN A 30 -19.54 -16.80 -20.81
N ALA A 31 -18.26 -16.47 -20.56
CA ALA A 31 -17.13 -17.10 -21.24
C ALA A 31 -16.64 -18.36 -20.50
N GLY A 32 -17.25 -18.71 -19.36
CA GLY A 32 -16.83 -19.83 -18.51
C GLY A 32 -15.70 -19.48 -17.54
N GLU A 33 -15.30 -18.21 -17.45
CA GLU A 33 -14.21 -17.78 -16.58
C GLU A 33 -14.68 -17.67 -15.12
N GLU A 34 -13.89 -18.17 -14.17
CA GLU A 34 -14.15 -17.98 -12.74
C GLU A 34 -13.92 -16.52 -12.34
N VAL A 35 -14.97 -15.85 -11.89
CA VAL A 35 -14.95 -14.46 -11.41
C VAL A 35 -15.32 -14.42 -9.94
N ARG A 36 -14.55 -13.64 -9.17
CA ARG A 36 -14.76 -13.41 -7.73
C ARG A 36 -15.30 -12.00 -7.50
N ALA A 37 -16.61 -11.87 -7.24
CA ALA A 37 -17.24 -10.59 -6.96
C ALA A 37 -17.07 -10.18 -5.49
N LEU A 38 -16.63 -8.96 -5.24
CA LEU A 38 -16.45 -8.42 -3.88
C LEU A 38 -17.79 -7.99 -3.28
N LEU A 39 -18.11 -8.56 -2.12
CA LEU A 39 -19.41 -8.36 -1.46
C LEU A 39 -19.49 -7.08 -0.63
N ASP A 40 -18.36 -6.52 -0.20
CA ASP A 40 -18.32 -5.34 0.66
C ASP A 40 -17.18 -4.36 0.33
N PRO A 41 -17.30 -3.07 0.72
CA PRO A 41 -16.27 -2.06 0.46
C PRO A 41 -14.94 -2.31 1.18
N ALA A 42 -14.93 -2.93 2.37
CA ALA A 42 -13.71 -3.18 3.12
C ALA A 42 -12.85 -4.25 2.43
N SER A 43 -13.47 -5.32 1.92
CA SER A 43 -12.82 -6.34 1.10
C SER A 43 -12.19 -5.72 -0.16
N GLN A 44 -12.89 -4.80 -0.84
CA GLN A 44 -12.32 -4.08 -1.99
C GLN A 44 -11.09 -3.26 -1.59
N GLN A 45 -11.15 -2.51 -0.50
CA GLN A 45 -10.00 -1.71 -0.04
C GLN A 45 -8.79 -2.60 0.31
N ARG A 46 -9.01 -3.74 0.97
CA ARG A 46 -7.94 -4.70 1.30
C ARG A 46 -7.29 -5.27 0.04
N LEU A 47 -8.11 -5.70 -0.93
CA LEU A 47 -7.60 -6.21 -2.21
C LEU A 47 -6.76 -5.15 -2.93
N LEU A 48 -7.26 -3.92 -3.04
CA LEU A 48 -6.53 -2.83 -3.72
C LEU A 48 -5.22 -2.45 -3.02
N ARG A 49 -5.20 -2.45 -1.68
CA ARG A 49 -3.98 -2.23 -0.90
C ARG A 49 -2.95 -3.33 -1.11
N ALA A 50 -3.39 -4.58 -1.27
CA ALA A 50 -2.51 -5.72 -1.53
C ALA A 50 -1.88 -5.68 -2.93
N GLN A 51 -2.52 -5.00 -3.90
CA GLN A 51 -1.95 -4.84 -5.25
C GLN A 51 -0.97 -3.68 -5.38
N ALA A 52 -1.00 -2.72 -4.47
CA ALA A 52 -0.07 -1.60 -4.54
C ALA A 52 1.35 -2.10 -4.23
N PRO A 53 2.37 -1.77 -5.04
CA PRO A 53 3.75 -1.97 -4.62
C PRO A 53 3.94 -1.19 -3.32
N ALA A 54 4.46 -1.87 -2.29
CA ALA A 54 4.68 -1.26 -0.99
C ALA A 54 5.34 0.12 -1.18
N PRO A 55 4.82 1.19 -0.57
CA PRO A 55 5.44 2.50 -0.71
C PRO A 55 6.87 2.33 -0.24
N VAL A 56 7.81 2.51 -1.17
CA VAL A 56 9.23 2.57 -0.86
C VAL A 56 9.33 3.72 0.14
N GLN A 57 9.44 3.38 1.43
CA GLN A 57 9.67 4.36 2.47
C GLN A 57 11.02 4.96 2.14
N SER A 58 11.00 6.05 1.36
CA SER A 58 12.17 6.88 1.11
C SER A 58 12.54 7.41 2.48
N LEU A 59 13.47 6.70 3.10
CA LEU A 59 14.04 6.97 4.40
C LEU A 59 14.81 8.28 4.24
N ARG A 60 14.09 9.41 4.22
CA ARG A 60 14.66 10.74 4.48
C ARG A 60 15.05 10.77 5.94
N ARG A 61 16.10 10.02 6.28
CA ARG A 61 17.01 10.37 7.36
C ARG A 61 17.66 11.68 6.93
N SER A 62 16.96 12.79 7.13
CA SER A 62 17.59 14.09 7.30
C SER A 62 18.46 13.98 8.54
N ARG A 63 19.70 13.56 8.31
CA ARG A 63 20.75 13.51 9.31
C ARG A 63 20.83 14.89 9.94
N ARG A 64 20.60 14.89 11.26
CA ARG A 64 21.22 15.80 12.22
C ARG A 64 22.56 16.31 11.68
N ASN A 65 22.63 17.59 11.37
CA ASN A 65 23.84 18.39 11.47
C ASN A 65 23.43 19.83 11.75
N ARG A 66 22.77 20.04 12.90
CA ARG A 66 22.77 21.35 13.54
C ARG A 66 24.10 21.44 14.29
N ILE A 67 25.12 21.89 13.57
CA ILE A 67 26.43 22.21 14.11
C ILE A 67 26.21 23.38 15.06
N SER A 68 26.31 23.13 16.36
CA SER A 68 26.41 24.20 17.36
C SER A 68 27.83 24.75 17.30
N PRO A 69 28.07 26.05 17.04
CA PRO A 69 29.38 26.63 17.30
C PRO A 69 29.55 26.76 18.83
N PRO A 70 30.72 26.36 19.39
CA PRO A 70 31.00 26.54 20.81
C PRO A 70 31.19 28.03 21.12
N GLN A 71 30.55 28.48 22.21
CA GLN A 71 30.84 29.78 22.82
C GLN A 71 32.28 29.77 23.34
N GLN A 72 33.19 30.48 22.66
CA GLN A 72 34.48 30.83 23.26
C GLN A 72 34.31 32.13 24.07
N ARG A 73 34.23 31.94 25.39
CA ARG A 73 34.64 32.89 26.42
C ARG A 73 36.06 33.40 26.11
N ASN A 74 36.24 34.71 25.98
CA ASN A 74 37.56 35.33 26.16
C ASN A 74 37.69 35.77 27.62
N PRO A 75 38.61 35.18 28.40
CA PRO A 75 39.12 35.80 29.61
C PRO A 75 40.43 36.56 29.30
N ALA A 76 40.45 37.83 29.70
CA ALA A 76 41.58 38.62 30.21
C ALA A 76 42.87 38.83 29.38
N ALA A 77 43.26 40.12 29.30
CA ALA A 77 44.61 40.73 29.37
C ALA A 77 44.65 41.94 28.41
N ALA A 78 45.04 43.16 28.75
CA ALA A 78 45.71 43.72 29.92
C ALA A 78 45.32 45.21 30.05
#